data_AF-A0A4Y8CBT8-F1
#
_entry.id   AF-A0A4Y8CBT8-F1
#
_cell.length_a   1.000
_cell.length_b   1.000
_cell.length_c   1.000
_cell.angle_alpha   90.00
_cell.angle_beta   90.00
_cell.angle_gamma   90.00
#
_symmetry.space_group_name_H-M   'P 1'
#
loop_
_entity.id
_entity.type
_entity.pdbx_description
1 polymer ?
#
loop_
_entity_poly.entity_id
_entity_poly.type
_entity_poly.pdbx_seq_one_letter_code
_entity_poly.pdbx_strand_id
1 'polypeptide(L)' 'VGIYMSKGKFIHLSTKGGVKEVELNSSYWKARYIGARRY' A
#
# COMPACT_ATOMS: atom_id res chain seq x y z
N VAL A 1 4.77 3.82 5.11
CA VAL A 1 3.45 3.44 5.67
C VAL A 1 2.38 3.88 4.71
N GLY A 2 1.31 3.11 4.54
CA GLY A 2 0.20 3.42 3.63
C GLY A 2 -1.14 3.11 4.29
N ILE A 3 -2.20 3.71 3.78
CA ILE A 3 -3.57 3.51 4.29
C ILE A 3 -4.28 2.54 3.36
N TYR A 4 -4.70 1.41 3.91
CA TYR A 4 -5.53 0.46 3.17
C TYR A 4 -6.91 1.04 2.93
N MET A 5 -7.37 1.02 1.69
CA MET A 5 -8.67 1.57 1.31
C MET A 5 -9.70 0.45 1.20
N SER A 6 -9.68 -0.30 0.10
CA SER A 6 -10.57 -1.43 -0.14
C SER A 6 -10.08 -2.24 -1.34
N LYS A 7 -10.66 -3.43 -1.56
CA LYS A 7 -10.41 -4.28 -2.75
C LYS A 7 -8.92 -4.60 -3.00
N GLY A 8 -8.13 -4.79 -1.93
CA GLY A 8 -6.70 -5.08 -2.06
C GLY A 8 -5.86 -3.85 -2.44
N LYS A 9 -6.42 -2.65 -2.40
CA LYS A 9 -5.72 -1.40 -2.73
C LYS A 9 -5.42 -0.58 -1.51
N PHE A 10 -4.29 0.12 -1.55
CA PHE A 10 -3.86 1.03 -0.52
C PHE A 10 -3.20 2.25 -1.14
N ILE A 11 -3.27 3.38 -0.43
CA ILE A 11 -2.59 4.60 -0.82
C ILE A 11 -1.28 4.73 -0.03
N HIS A 12 -0.25 5.18 -0.71
CA HIS A 12 1.03 5.47 -0.09
C HIS A 12 1.71 6.66 -0.76
N LEU A 13 2.64 7.28 -0.04
CA LEU A 13 3.52 8.30 -0.61
C LEU A 13 4.66 7.58 -1.35
N SER A 14 4.72 7.83 -2.66
CA SER A 14 5.83 7.45 -3.52
C SER A 14 6.92 8.51 -3.45
N THR A 15 8.17 8.08 -3.26
CA THR A 15 9.34 8.96 -3.18
C THR A 15 9.61 9.77 -4.45
N LYS A 16 9.04 9.39 -5.60
CA LYS A 16 9.27 10.05 -6.90
C LYS A 16 8.03 10.74 -7.48
N GLY A 17 6.89 10.73 -6.81
CA GLY A 17 5.65 11.20 -7.45
C GLY A 17 4.46 11.44 -6.54
N GLY A 18 4.68 11.68 -5.25
CA GLY A 18 3.60 12.04 -4.33
C GLY A 18 2.67 10.86 -4.00
N VAL A 19 1.41 11.16 -3.69
CA VAL A 19 0.42 10.16 -3.27
C VAL A 19 0.05 9.27 -4.45
N LYS A 20 0.17 7.95 -4.26
CA LYS A 20 -0.21 6.95 -5.25
C LYS A 20 -1.12 5.89 -4.65
N GLU A 21 -2.13 5.50 -5.41
CA GLU A 21 -2.93 4.29 -5.18
C GLU A 21 -2.21 3.10 -5.81
N VAL A 22 -2.01 2.05 -5.03
CA VAL A 22 -1.30 0.84 -5.44
C VAL A 22 -2.01 -0.41 -4.94
N GLU A 23 -1.88 -1.50 -5.68
CA GLU A 23 -2.40 -2.81 -5.28
C GLU A 23 -1.43 -3.52 -4.34
N LEU A 24 -1.96 -3.98 -3.20
CA LEU A 24 -1.24 -4.78 -2.22
C LEU A 24 -0.79 -6.13 -2.79
N ASN A 25 -1.57 -6.66 -3.73
CA ASN A 25 -1.28 -7.93 -4.42
C ASN A 25 -0.19 -7.83 -5.48
N SER A 26 0.34 -6.63 -5.77
CA SER A 26 1.49 -6.46 -6.66
C SER A 26 2.69 -7.26 -6.14
N SER A 27 3.47 -7.88 -7.04
CA SER A 27 4.67 -8.66 -6.68
C SER A 27 5.64 -7.90 -5.76
N TYR A 28 5.74 -6.58 -5.94
CA TYR A 28 6.55 -5.71 -5.09
C TYR A 28 6.03 -5.61 -3.65
N TRP A 29 4.72 -5.38 -3.49
CA TRP A 29 4.08 -5.13 -2.20
C TRP A 29 3.74 -6.40 -1.44
N LYS A 30 3.40 -7.47 -2.16
CA LYS A 30 3.11 -8.79 -1.59
C LYS A 30 4.28 -9.33 -0.78
N ALA A 31 5.51 -9.19 -1.27
CA ALA A 31 6.72 -9.60 -0.55
C ALA A 31 7.11 -8.65 0.61
N ARG A 32 6.56 -7.43 0.63
CA ARG A 32 6.90 -6.37 1.61
C ARG A 32 5.81 -6.16 2.66
N TYR A 33 4.74 -6.93 2.60
CA TYR A 33 3.64 -6.85 3.54
C TYR A 33 4.02 -7.57 4.84
N ILE A 34 4.11 -6.82 5.93
CA ILE A 34 4.48 -7.33 7.27
C ILE A 34 3.22 -7.48 8.14
N GLY A 35 2.23 -6.62 7.97
CA GLY A 35 0.98 -6.64 8.72
C GLY A 35 0.22 -5.31 8.60
N ALA A 36 -1.01 -5.30 9.12
CA ALA A 36 -1.87 -4.12 9.18
C ALA A 36 -2.37 -3.90 10.61
N ARG A 37 -2.49 -2.64 11.02
CA ARG A 37 -3.02 -2.24 12.33
C ARG A 37 -4.21 -1.31 12.14
N ARG A 38 -5.26 -1.52 12.94
CA ARG A 38 -6.44 -0.65 13.04
C ARG A 38 -6.28 0.25 14.27
N TYR A 39 -6.58 1.53 14.10
CA TYR A 39 -6.62 2.55 15.15
C TYR A 39 -8.03 3.10 15.24
#